data_AF-A0A2M7Z0L3-F1
#
_entry.id   AF-A0A2M7Z0L3-F1
#
_cell.length_a   1.000
_cell.length_b   1.000
_cell.length_c   1.000
_cell.angle_alpha   90.00
_cell.angle_beta   90.00
_cell.angle_gamma   90.00
#
_symmetry.space_group_name_H-M   'P 1'
#
loop_
_entity.id
_entity.type
_entity.pdbx_description
1 polymer ?
#
loop_
_entity_poly.entity_id
_entity_poly.type
_entity_poly.pdbx_seq_one_letter_code
_entity_poly.pdbx_strand_id
1 'polypeptide(L)'
;MLFCLLPHCASAPPPSPLPPSESDLNLLGKAALCQTKAEAQTSVLQPDGHESPWGGGNEVFQEIASPNKQAQWFMFNEDQTLVGVITVFPRGLSLDGYPKLRRTISQLPPAREFFFHSSQLLKEQAPDSGTLHRTGEATTTHQYFMRHTKGHQDQLVMAVFVLDPYETLLDGSHPKFLSHIEDPDPQEKDPTGASGQLESEKEFLGLQQFARGEISLFSSCGKKQPDIALDAYQKAIQYGLSDPKQLAEAH
;
A
#
# COMPACT_ATOMS: atom_id res chain seq x y z
N MET A 1 -31.74 25.92 -35.28
CA MET A 1 -30.49 25.27 -34.83
C MET A 1 -30.80 24.53 -33.55
N LEU A 2 -30.85 23.20 -33.59
CA LEU A 2 -31.13 22.35 -32.44
C LEU A 2 -29.77 21.90 -31.87
N PHE A 3 -29.41 22.41 -30.69
CA PHE A 3 -28.21 21.98 -29.98
C PHE A 3 -28.49 20.61 -29.32
N CYS A 4 -27.93 19.55 -29.89
CA CYS A 4 -27.88 18.24 -29.24
C CYS A 4 -26.83 18.28 -28.13
N LEU A 5 -27.27 18.44 -26.88
CA LEU A 5 -26.46 18.17 -25.69
C LEU A 5 -26.37 16.65 -25.53
N LEU A 6 -25.24 16.07 -25.95
CA LEU A 6 -24.91 14.69 -25.58
C LEU A 6 -24.49 14.69 -24.10
N PRO A 7 -25.15 13.92 -23.22
CA PRO A 7 -24.70 13.74 -21.85
C PRO A 7 -23.34 13.05 -21.91
N HIS A 8 -22.33 13.63 -21.27
CA HIS A 8 -21.08 12.94 -20.96
C HIS A 8 -21.45 11.70 -20.13
N CYS A 9 -21.40 10.51 -20.74
CA CYS A 9 -21.35 9.27 -20.00
C CYS A 9 -20.08 9.30 -19.15
N ALA A 10 -20.22 9.62 -17.86
CA ALA A 10 -19.22 9.25 -16.88
C ALA A 10 -19.23 7.71 -16.84
N SER A 11 -18.36 7.07 -17.64
CA SER A 11 -18.14 5.64 -17.53
C SER A 11 -17.66 5.37 -16.11
N ALA A 12 -18.45 4.65 -15.33
CA ALA A 12 -17.99 4.13 -14.04
C ALA A 12 -16.66 3.38 -14.28
N PRO A 13 -15.68 3.49 -13.36
CA PRO A 13 -14.44 2.72 -13.48
C PRO A 13 -14.77 1.23 -13.63
N PRO A 14 -13.97 0.48 -14.41
CA PRO A 14 -14.18 -0.95 -14.57
C PRO A 14 -14.19 -1.64 -13.19
N PRO A 15 -14.97 -2.72 -13.02
CA PRO A 15 -15.01 -3.44 -11.76
C PRO A 15 -13.61 -3.99 -11.43
N SER A 16 -13.28 -4.02 -10.13
CA SER A 16 -12.00 -4.55 -9.66
C SER A 16 -11.83 -6.01 -10.08
N PRO A 17 -10.63 -6.42 -10.55
CA PRO A 17 -10.33 -7.84 -10.74
C PRO A 17 -10.12 -8.56 -9.40
N LEU A 18 -10.00 -7.83 -8.29
CA LEU A 18 -9.80 -8.38 -6.96
C LEU A 18 -11.15 -8.70 -6.28
N PRO A 19 -11.19 -9.70 -5.38
CA PRO A 19 -12.37 -9.93 -4.57
C PRO A 19 -12.69 -8.68 -3.71
N PRO A 20 -13.99 -8.38 -3.47
CA PRO A 20 -14.42 -7.18 -2.75
C PRO A 20 -13.90 -7.16 -1.31
N SER A 21 -13.66 -5.96 -0.77
CA SER A 21 -13.10 -5.80 0.55
C SER A 21 -14.18 -5.57 1.60
N GLU A 22 -14.27 -6.48 2.58
CA GLU A 22 -15.07 -6.26 3.78
C GLU A 22 -14.19 -6.33 5.03
N SER A 23 -14.19 -5.26 5.83
CA SER A 23 -13.42 -5.19 7.06
C SER A 23 -14.15 -4.34 8.10
N ASP A 24 -14.16 -4.83 9.35
CA ASP A 24 -14.53 -4.10 10.56
C ASP A 24 -13.30 -3.52 11.28
N LEU A 25 -12.10 -3.76 10.76
CA LEU A 25 -10.87 -3.12 11.22
C LEU A 25 -10.74 -1.72 10.58
N ASN A 26 -10.90 -0.68 11.39
CA ASN A 26 -10.77 0.70 10.93
C ASN A 26 -9.32 1.22 11.06
N LEU A 27 -8.51 1.00 10.02
CA LEU A 27 -7.11 1.45 9.96
C LEU A 27 -6.96 2.91 9.51
N LEU A 28 -7.83 3.34 8.61
CA LEU A 28 -7.77 4.69 8.02
C LEU A 28 -8.47 5.74 8.89
N GLY A 29 -9.24 5.33 9.90
CA GLY A 29 -9.98 6.25 10.76
C GLY A 29 -11.03 7.02 9.96
N LYS A 30 -10.79 8.32 9.78
CA LYS A 30 -11.59 9.22 8.91
C LYS A 30 -10.88 9.56 7.59
N ALA A 31 -9.66 9.08 7.42
CA ALA A 31 -8.92 9.26 6.19
C ALA A 31 -9.52 8.40 5.08
N ALA A 32 -9.30 8.86 3.86
CA ALA A 32 -9.55 8.09 2.67
C ALA A 32 -8.39 8.35 1.70
N LEU A 33 -8.07 7.35 0.89
CA LEU A 33 -7.21 7.58 -0.28
C LEU A 33 -7.81 8.70 -1.14
N CYS A 34 -6.97 9.38 -1.90
CA CYS A 34 -7.30 10.56 -2.69
C CYS A 34 -7.58 11.85 -1.91
N GLN A 35 -7.53 11.86 -0.58
CA GLN A 35 -7.52 13.10 0.19
C GLN A 35 -6.21 13.85 0.00
N THR A 36 -6.28 15.17 0.07
CA THR A 36 -5.09 16.02 0.13
C THR A 36 -4.39 15.86 1.48
N LYS A 37 -3.09 16.14 1.52
CA LYS A 37 -2.31 16.18 2.76
C LYS A 37 -2.92 17.11 3.80
N ALA A 38 -3.44 18.27 3.38
CA ALA A 38 -4.10 19.21 4.27
C ALA A 38 -5.37 18.62 4.92
N GLU A 39 -6.18 17.90 4.15
CA GLU A 39 -7.34 17.18 4.69
C GLU A 39 -6.91 16.06 5.66
N ALA A 40 -5.88 15.29 5.32
CA ALA A 40 -5.32 14.25 6.17
C ALA A 40 -4.77 14.81 7.50
N GLN A 41 -4.13 15.99 7.47
CA GLN A 41 -3.66 16.70 8.66
C GLN A 41 -4.79 17.07 9.63
N THR A 42 -5.98 17.35 9.11
CA THR A 42 -7.14 17.66 9.96
C THR A 42 -7.91 16.44 10.44
N SER A 43 -7.69 15.27 9.83
CA SER A 43 -8.54 14.09 10.01
C SER A 43 -7.86 12.91 10.71
N VAL A 44 -6.59 12.62 10.40
CA VAL A 44 -5.92 11.37 10.81
C VAL A 44 -4.47 11.56 11.24
N LEU A 45 -3.75 12.53 10.66
CA LEU A 45 -2.33 12.69 10.95
C LEU A 45 -2.12 13.32 12.33
N GLN A 46 -1.18 12.78 13.08
CA GLN A 46 -0.80 13.33 14.37
C GLN A 46 0.13 14.55 14.19
N PRO A 47 0.03 15.59 15.05
CA PRO A 47 0.89 16.77 14.95
C PRO A 47 2.40 16.49 15.06
N ASP A 48 2.77 15.41 15.74
CA ASP A 48 4.15 14.93 15.94
C ASP A 48 4.57 13.85 14.93
N GLY A 49 3.78 13.63 13.88
CA GLY A 49 4.15 12.75 12.78
C GLY A 49 5.45 13.20 12.12
N HIS A 50 6.36 12.25 11.87
CA HIS A 50 7.63 12.52 11.22
C HIS A 50 7.48 12.49 9.70
N GLU A 51 7.78 13.60 9.05
CA GLU A 51 7.76 13.70 7.60
C GLU A 51 9.14 13.46 6.99
N SER A 52 9.19 12.65 5.93
CA SER A 52 10.39 12.41 5.11
C SER A 52 10.06 12.40 3.61
N PRO A 53 11.05 12.67 2.73
CA PRO A 53 10.86 12.56 1.29
C PRO A 53 10.55 11.13 0.83
N TRP A 54 9.73 10.99 -0.20
CA TRP A 54 9.43 9.71 -0.85
C TRP A 54 9.27 9.90 -2.37
N GLY A 55 10.37 9.71 -3.11
CA GLY A 55 10.43 10.04 -4.53
C GLY A 55 10.15 11.53 -4.78
N GLY A 56 9.23 11.83 -5.69
CA GLY A 56 8.72 13.18 -5.94
C GLY A 56 7.68 13.67 -4.92
N GLY A 57 7.30 12.84 -3.95
CA GLY A 57 6.34 13.15 -2.90
C GLY A 57 6.94 13.08 -1.50
N ASN A 58 6.07 12.87 -0.49
CA ASN A 58 6.47 12.76 0.91
C ASN A 58 5.72 11.62 1.59
N GLU A 59 6.29 11.14 2.68
CA GLU A 59 5.64 10.21 3.58
C GLU A 59 5.55 10.82 4.98
N VAL A 60 4.48 10.49 5.71
CA VAL A 60 4.31 10.86 7.11
C VAL A 60 4.24 9.59 7.94
N PHE A 61 5.18 9.44 8.86
CA PHE A 61 5.26 8.34 9.82
C PHE A 61 4.67 8.74 11.17
N GLN A 62 3.85 7.87 11.77
CA GLN A 62 3.34 8.05 13.12
C GLN A 62 3.24 6.73 13.88
N GLU A 63 3.45 6.77 15.19
CA GLU A 63 3.24 5.64 16.08
C GLU A 63 1.99 5.84 16.95
N ILE A 64 1.12 4.85 16.98
CA ILE A 64 -0.07 4.85 17.83
C ILE A 64 0.15 3.82 18.93
N ALA A 65 0.22 4.25 20.19
CA ALA A 65 0.52 3.35 21.31
C ALA A 65 -0.66 2.47 21.78
N SER A 66 -1.90 2.90 21.55
CA SER A 66 -3.12 2.31 22.14
C SER A 66 -4.28 2.33 21.15
N PRO A 67 -5.21 1.35 21.16
CA PRO A 67 -5.25 0.16 22.04
C PRO A 67 -4.23 -0.92 21.67
N ASN A 68 -3.78 -0.94 20.42
CA ASN A 68 -2.69 -1.79 19.95
C ASN A 68 -1.61 -0.90 19.36
N LYS A 69 -0.33 -1.19 19.68
CA LYS A 69 0.81 -0.49 19.11
C LYS A 69 0.76 -0.62 17.58
N GLN A 70 0.80 0.50 16.88
CA GLN A 70 0.81 0.56 15.42
C GLN A 70 1.91 1.51 14.96
N ALA A 71 2.53 1.15 13.85
CA ALA A 71 3.43 2.00 13.10
C ALA A 71 2.75 2.27 11.75
N GLN A 72 2.47 3.53 11.44
CA GLN A 72 1.70 3.93 10.26
C GLN A 72 2.50 4.85 9.34
N TRP A 73 2.44 4.60 8.04
CA TRP A 73 2.98 5.46 7.00
C TRP A 73 1.86 5.92 6.08
N PHE A 74 1.75 7.23 5.90
CA PHE A 74 0.84 7.87 4.95
C PHE A 74 1.67 8.39 3.79
N MET A 75 1.40 7.87 2.60
CA MET A 75 2.21 8.07 1.40
C MET A 75 1.53 9.10 0.50
N PHE A 76 2.18 10.24 0.28
CA PHE A 76 1.67 11.33 -0.54
C PHE A 76 2.49 11.46 -1.81
N ASN A 77 1.80 11.57 -2.96
CA ASN A 77 2.47 11.83 -4.23
C ASN A 77 2.93 13.31 -4.35
N GLU A 78 3.49 13.68 -5.51
CA GLU A 78 3.96 15.04 -5.79
C GLU A 78 2.86 16.11 -5.62
N ASP A 79 1.61 15.79 -5.99
CA ASP A 79 0.45 16.67 -5.83
C ASP A 79 -0.11 16.70 -4.40
N GLN A 80 0.61 16.13 -3.42
CA GLN A 80 0.19 16.00 -2.03
C GLN A 80 -1.13 15.22 -1.86
N THR A 81 -1.41 14.30 -2.77
CA THR A 81 -2.56 13.38 -2.70
C THR A 81 -2.16 12.12 -1.96
N LEU A 82 -2.98 11.67 -0.99
CA LEU A 82 -2.77 10.42 -0.26
C LEU A 82 -3.03 9.23 -1.19
N VAL A 83 -1.97 8.51 -1.55
CA VAL A 83 -2.02 7.39 -2.50
C VAL A 83 -1.89 6.02 -1.84
N GLY A 84 -1.38 5.97 -0.61
CA GLY A 84 -1.33 4.74 0.15
C GLY A 84 -1.16 4.94 1.65
N VAL A 85 -1.59 3.95 2.42
CA VAL A 85 -1.38 3.86 3.87
C VAL A 85 -0.90 2.46 4.21
N ILE A 86 0.22 2.38 4.92
CA ILE A 86 0.78 1.14 5.46
C ILE A 86 0.59 1.18 6.96
N THR A 87 -0.04 0.16 7.54
CA THR A 87 -0.11 -0.02 9.00
C THR A 87 0.57 -1.33 9.39
N VAL A 88 1.58 -1.25 10.23
CA VAL A 88 2.25 -2.39 10.85
C VAL A 88 1.78 -2.53 12.28
N PHE A 89 1.50 -3.76 12.70
CA PHE A 89 1.22 -4.14 14.08
C PHE A 89 2.44 -4.89 14.61
N PRO A 90 3.37 -4.22 15.33
CA PRO A 90 4.65 -4.82 15.69
C PRO A 90 4.51 -6.17 16.41
N ARG A 91 3.56 -6.28 17.34
CA ARG A 91 3.29 -7.50 18.12
C ARG A 91 2.21 -8.41 17.53
N GLY A 92 1.78 -8.13 16.31
CA GLY A 92 0.62 -8.77 15.69
C GLY A 92 -0.72 -8.34 16.32
N LEU A 93 -1.76 -8.38 15.50
CA LEU A 93 -3.14 -8.12 15.90
C LEU A 93 -3.96 -9.42 15.82
N SER A 94 -4.60 -9.80 16.92
CA SER A 94 -5.61 -10.86 16.89
C SER A 94 -6.86 -10.40 16.14
N LEU A 95 -7.36 -11.25 15.25
CA LEU A 95 -8.57 -11.00 14.47
C LEU A 95 -9.86 -11.46 15.17
N ASP A 96 -9.80 -11.92 16.42
CA ASP A 96 -10.99 -12.38 17.14
C ASP A 96 -12.03 -11.26 17.37
N GLY A 97 -11.56 -10.02 17.53
CA GLY A 97 -12.41 -8.83 17.61
C GLY A 97 -12.93 -8.30 16.26
N TYR A 98 -12.53 -8.92 15.15
CA TYR A 98 -12.79 -8.44 13.78
C TYR A 98 -13.43 -9.54 12.91
N PRO A 99 -14.66 -9.98 13.24
CA PRO A 99 -15.30 -11.10 12.57
C PRO A 99 -15.53 -10.89 11.07
N LYS A 100 -15.75 -9.65 10.59
CA LYS A 100 -15.89 -9.40 9.14
C LYS A 100 -14.56 -9.60 8.44
N LEU A 101 -13.50 -8.96 8.93
CA LEU A 101 -12.17 -9.11 8.33
C LEU A 101 -11.70 -10.57 8.35
N ARG A 102 -11.90 -11.28 9.47
CA ARG A 102 -11.56 -12.70 9.60
C ARG A 102 -12.30 -13.56 8.56
N ARG A 103 -13.59 -13.30 8.31
CA ARG A 103 -14.37 -13.99 7.28
C ARG A 103 -13.87 -13.66 5.88
N THR A 104 -13.54 -12.40 5.62
CA THR A 104 -13.00 -11.98 4.32
C THR A 104 -11.70 -12.71 4.04
N ILE A 105 -10.73 -12.66 4.95
CA ILE A 105 -9.42 -13.30 4.79
C ILE A 105 -9.55 -14.82 4.58
N SER A 106 -10.43 -15.50 5.32
CA SER A 106 -10.59 -16.96 5.19
C SER A 106 -11.18 -17.42 3.85
N GLN A 107 -11.77 -16.51 3.08
CA GLN A 107 -12.31 -16.76 1.75
C GLN A 107 -11.33 -16.41 0.63
N LEU A 108 -10.25 -15.68 0.94
CA LEU A 108 -9.26 -15.24 -0.04
C LEU A 108 -8.18 -16.31 -0.23
N PRO A 109 -7.82 -16.65 -1.48
CA PRO A 109 -6.61 -17.42 -1.71
C PRO A 109 -5.37 -16.61 -1.29
N PRO A 110 -4.28 -17.29 -0.89
CA PRO A 110 -2.97 -16.66 -0.75
C PRO A 110 -2.56 -16.01 -2.08
N ALA A 111 -2.23 -14.72 -2.06
CA ALA A 111 -1.57 -14.06 -3.18
C ALA A 111 -0.05 -14.33 -3.16
N ARG A 112 0.54 -14.50 -1.97
CA ARG A 112 1.95 -14.88 -1.76
C ARG A 112 2.11 -15.57 -0.41
N GLU A 113 2.97 -16.58 -0.35
CA GLU A 113 3.38 -17.26 0.90
C GLU A 113 4.89 -17.08 1.08
N PHE A 114 5.35 -16.88 2.31
CA PHE A 114 6.75 -16.58 2.62
C PHE A 114 7.11 -16.97 4.06
N PHE A 115 8.38 -16.84 4.43
CA PHE A 115 8.87 -17.01 5.81
C PHE A 115 9.44 -15.68 6.31
N PHE A 116 9.17 -15.32 7.57
CA PHE A 116 9.70 -14.08 8.15
C PHE A 116 11.21 -14.17 8.42
N HIS A 117 11.69 -15.34 8.84
CA HIS A 117 13.11 -15.60 9.17
C HIS A 117 13.59 -16.90 8.53
N SER A 118 14.03 -16.83 7.27
CA SER A 118 14.56 -18.00 6.56
C SER A 118 15.83 -18.57 7.20
N SER A 119 16.58 -17.78 7.98
CA SER A 119 17.77 -18.25 8.72
C SER A 119 17.44 -19.27 9.82
N GLN A 120 16.21 -19.29 10.34
CA GLN A 120 15.78 -20.29 11.33
C GLN A 120 15.68 -21.71 10.72
N LEU A 121 15.44 -21.81 9.41
CA LEU A 121 15.49 -23.10 8.69
C LEU A 121 16.86 -23.77 8.79
N LEU A 122 17.93 -22.97 8.89
CA LEU A 122 19.30 -23.47 9.04
C LEU A 122 19.59 -23.94 10.48
N LYS A 123 18.79 -23.51 11.46
CA LYS A 123 18.92 -23.85 12.88
C LYS A 123 17.97 -24.98 13.32
N GLU A 124 17.35 -25.70 12.36
CA GLU A 124 16.33 -26.75 12.59
C GLU A 124 15.11 -26.27 13.40
N GLN A 125 14.89 -24.95 13.49
CA GLN A 125 13.69 -24.36 14.07
C GLN A 125 12.66 -24.14 12.97
N ALA A 126 11.38 -24.42 13.25
CA ALA A 126 10.31 -24.14 12.30
C ALA A 126 10.06 -22.63 12.28
N PRO A 127 10.38 -21.91 11.18
CA PRO A 127 10.17 -20.48 11.12
C PRO A 127 8.69 -20.13 11.11
N ASP A 128 8.37 -18.92 11.59
CA ASP A 128 7.09 -18.31 11.33
C ASP A 128 6.88 -18.18 9.82
N SER A 129 5.78 -18.74 9.32
CA SER A 129 5.35 -18.53 7.94
C SER A 129 4.42 -17.32 7.86
N GLY A 130 4.32 -16.73 6.68
CA GLY A 130 3.47 -15.60 6.40
C GLY A 130 2.70 -15.79 5.12
N THR A 131 1.49 -15.24 5.10
CA THR A 131 0.62 -15.24 3.94
C THR A 131 0.13 -13.83 3.65
N LEU A 132 0.24 -13.42 2.40
CA LEU A 132 -0.32 -12.18 1.87
C LEU A 132 -1.66 -12.51 1.21
N HIS A 133 -2.72 -11.83 1.64
CA HIS A 133 -4.02 -11.82 0.96
C HIS A 133 -4.27 -10.48 0.29
N ARG A 134 -4.88 -10.50 -0.90
CA ARG A 134 -5.24 -9.32 -1.68
C ARG A 134 -6.75 -9.24 -1.89
N THR A 135 -7.29 -8.05 -1.73
CA THR A 135 -8.68 -7.67 -1.99
C THR A 135 -8.67 -6.23 -2.48
N GLY A 136 -9.79 -5.69 -2.95
CA GLY A 136 -9.80 -4.33 -3.44
C GLY A 136 -11.17 -3.85 -3.85
N GLU A 137 -11.23 -2.55 -4.10
CA GLU A 137 -12.36 -1.88 -4.73
C GLU A 137 -11.98 -1.48 -6.17
N ALA A 138 -12.82 -0.70 -6.84
CA ALA A 138 -12.64 -0.39 -8.26
C ALA A 138 -11.29 0.30 -8.63
N THR A 139 -10.64 0.96 -7.67
CA THR A 139 -9.40 1.74 -7.89
C THR A 139 -8.38 1.55 -6.77
N THR A 140 -8.62 0.60 -5.87
CA THR A 140 -7.80 0.39 -4.68
C THR A 140 -7.50 -1.08 -4.47
N THR A 141 -6.29 -1.34 -4.00
CA THR A 141 -5.86 -2.65 -3.53
C THR A 141 -5.61 -2.59 -2.04
N HIS A 142 -6.17 -3.55 -1.31
CA HIS A 142 -5.88 -3.79 0.10
C HIS A 142 -5.14 -5.12 0.25
N GLN A 143 -4.05 -5.07 1.00
CA GLN A 143 -3.17 -6.20 1.27
C GLN A 143 -3.16 -6.48 2.76
N TYR A 144 -3.29 -7.74 3.14
CA TYR A 144 -3.23 -8.19 4.54
C TYR A 144 -2.15 -9.25 4.69
N PHE A 145 -1.17 -8.97 5.55
CA PHE A 145 -0.07 -9.88 5.86
C PHE A 145 -0.37 -10.60 7.17
N MET A 146 -0.62 -11.89 7.06
CA MET A 146 -0.85 -12.79 8.19
C MET A 146 0.44 -13.48 8.59
N ARG A 147 0.69 -13.58 9.89
CA ARG A 147 1.75 -14.40 10.48
C ARG A 147 1.13 -15.67 11.06
N HIS A 148 1.75 -16.79 10.75
CA HIS A 148 1.39 -18.11 11.22
C HIS A 148 2.52 -18.65 12.09
N THR A 149 2.28 -18.74 13.38
CA THR A 149 3.23 -19.30 14.36
C THR A 149 2.69 -20.61 14.88
N LYS A 150 3.51 -21.66 14.85
CA LYS A 150 3.09 -22.99 15.29
C LYS A 150 2.60 -22.96 16.75
N GLY A 151 1.40 -23.49 16.98
CA GLY A 151 0.78 -23.54 18.32
C GLY A 151 0.18 -22.23 18.82
N HIS A 152 0.17 -21.18 17.99
CA HIS A 152 -0.46 -19.89 18.29
C HIS A 152 -1.56 -19.58 17.26
N GLN A 153 -2.42 -18.62 17.58
CA GLN A 153 -3.40 -18.10 16.62
C GLN A 153 -2.70 -17.22 15.58
N ASP A 154 -3.22 -17.22 14.36
CA ASP A 154 -2.78 -16.34 13.29
C ASP A 154 -2.97 -14.87 13.66
N GLN A 155 -1.99 -14.04 13.33
CA GLN A 155 -2.00 -12.62 13.65
C GLN A 155 -1.83 -11.78 12.40
N LEU A 156 -2.60 -10.69 12.30
CA LEU A 156 -2.37 -9.66 11.29
C LEU A 156 -1.15 -8.82 11.72
N VAL A 157 -0.09 -8.83 10.93
CA VAL A 157 1.13 -8.08 11.25
C VAL A 157 1.28 -6.81 10.40
N MET A 158 0.62 -6.75 9.24
CA MET A 158 0.62 -5.56 8.39
C MET A 158 -0.63 -5.52 7.53
N ALA A 159 -1.12 -4.33 7.28
CA ALA A 159 -2.13 -4.06 6.27
C ALA A 159 -1.75 -2.85 5.43
N VAL A 160 -1.91 -2.95 4.10
CA VAL A 160 -1.59 -1.89 3.13
C VAL A 160 -2.83 -1.57 2.34
N PHE A 161 -3.15 -0.27 2.23
CA PHE A 161 -4.28 0.24 1.47
C PHE A 161 -3.72 1.23 0.46
N VAL A 162 -3.87 0.98 -0.83
CA VAL A 162 -3.16 1.73 -1.87
C VAL A 162 -4.02 1.89 -3.12
N LEU A 163 -3.82 2.98 -3.86
CA LEU A 163 -4.38 3.14 -5.21
C LEU A 163 -3.70 2.15 -6.16
N ASP A 164 -4.46 1.47 -7.02
CA ASP A 164 -3.93 0.37 -7.85
C ASP A 164 -2.64 0.71 -8.62
N PRO A 165 -2.48 1.89 -9.25
CA PRO A 165 -1.25 2.21 -9.96
C PRO A 165 0.00 2.32 -9.06
N TYR A 166 -0.17 2.50 -7.75
CA TYR A 166 0.91 2.60 -6.77
C TYR A 166 1.21 1.28 -6.06
N GLU A 167 0.49 0.19 -6.35
CA GLU A 167 0.61 -1.07 -5.60
C GLU A 167 2.05 -1.61 -5.58
N THR A 168 2.72 -1.62 -6.74
CA THR A 168 4.09 -2.15 -6.85
C THR A 168 5.13 -1.31 -6.11
N LEU A 169 4.89 -0.01 -5.98
CA LEU A 169 5.76 0.94 -5.29
C LEU A 169 5.62 0.87 -3.76
N LEU A 170 4.47 0.36 -3.29
CA LEU A 170 4.10 0.30 -1.88
C LEU A 170 3.84 -1.14 -1.44
N ASP A 171 4.64 -2.10 -1.91
CA ASP A 171 4.57 -3.48 -1.42
C ASP A 171 4.99 -3.53 0.06
N GLY A 172 4.11 -4.08 0.90
CA GLY A 172 4.37 -4.29 2.33
C GLY A 172 5.60 -5.16 2.61
N SER A 173 6.13 -5.92 1.63
CA SER A 173 7.40 -6.63 1.81
C SER A 173 8.65 -5.75 1.78
N HIS A 174 8.52 -4.43 1.59
CA HIS A 174 9.67 -3.54 1.64
C HIS A 174 10.37 -3.61 3.02
N PRO A 175 11.72 -3.76 3.09
CA PRO A 175 12.45 -3.97 4.35
C PRO A 175 12.17 -2.91 5.43
N LYS A 176 11.90 -1.68 4.99
CA LYS A 176 11.48 -0.58 5.87
C LYS A 176 10.29 -0.95 6.76
N PHE A 177 9.25 -1.55 6.19
CA PHE A 177 8.04 -1.89 6.94
C PHE A 177 8.21 -3.20 7.72
N LEU A 178 8.85 -4.20 7.11
CA LEU A 178 9.12 -5.48 7.77
C LEU A 178 9.97 -5.33 9.04
N SER A 179 10.93 -4.40 9.05
CA SER A 179 11.78 -4.14 10.23
C SER A 179 11.04 -3.62 11.46
N HIS A 180 9.78 -3.19 11.31
CA HIS A 180 8.91 -2.76 12.41
C HIS A 180 8.06 -3.87 13.00
N ILE A 181 8.09 -5.08 12.41
CA ILE A 181 7.46 -6.25 13.00
C ILE A 181 8.39 -6.77 14.11
N GLU A 182 7.88 -6.82 15.34
CA GLU A 182 8.63 -7.36 16.48
C GLU A 182 8.63 -8.89 16.38
N ASP A 183 9.79 -9.47 16.67
CA ASP A 183 9.92 -10.91 16.77
C ASP A 183 9.47 -11.39 18.14
N PRO A 184 8.71 -12.49 18.20
CA PRO A 184 8.29 -13.07 19.47
C PRO A 184 9.48 -13.63 20.27
N ASP A 185 10.61 -13.92 19.63
CA ASP A 185 11.86 -14.37 20.26
C ASP A 185 12.99 -13.37 19.98
N PRO A 186 13.60 -12.72 21.00
CA PRO A 186 14.66 -11.72 20.81
C PRO A 186 16.01 -12.28 20.29
N GLN A 187 16.09 -13.54 19.84
CA GLN A 187 17.36 -14.13 19.42
C GLN A 187 17.80 -13.62 18.04
N GLU A 188 18.85 -12.78 18.08
CA GLU A 188 19.71 -12.35 16.98
C GLU A 188 18.98 -11.79 15.75
N LYS A 189 18.85 -10.46 15.71
CA LYS A 189 18.62 -9.73 14.45
C LYS A 189 19.78 -10.01 13.52
N ASP A 190 19.56 -10.86 12.51
CA ASP A 190 20.53 -11.06 11.43
C ASP A 190 20.68 -9.73 10.67
N PRO A 191 21.90 -9.17 10.51
CA PRO A 191 22.11 -7.89 9.81
C PRO A 191 21.88 -7.98 8.30
N THR A 192 21.66 -9.17 7.76
CA THR A 192 21.48 -9.40 6.32
C THR A 192 20.01 -9.30 5.96
N GLY A 193 19.48 -8.07 6.06
CA GLY A 193 18.32 -7.69 5.28
C GLY A 193 18.61 -8.01 3.82
N ALA A 194 17.88 -8.96 3.25
CA ALA A 194 17.91 -9.21 1.82
C ALA A 194 17.60 -7.87 1.15
N SER A 195 18.64 -7.27 0.55
CA SER A 195 18.51 -6.16 -0.36
C SER A 195 17.75 -6.69 -1.57
N GLY A 196 16.42 -6.70 -1.49
CA GLY A 196 15.60 -6.58 -2.68
C GLY A 196 16.18 -5.40 -3.44
N GLN A 197 16.54 -5.63 -4.71
CA GLN A 197 17.21 -4.66 -5.57
C GLN A 197 16.68 -3.27 -5.27
N LEU A 198 17.56 -2.36 -4.85
CA LEU A 198 17.30 -0.94 -5.04
C LEU A 198 17.06 -0.81 -6.54
N GLU A 199 15.78 -0.73 -6.95
CA GLU A 199 15.41 -0.08 -8.18
C GLU A 199 16.22 1.21 -8.24
N SER A 200 16.83 1.49 -9.39
CA SER A 200 17.59 2.73 -9.49
C SER A 200 16.67 3.88 -9.10
N GLU A 201 17.16 4.86 -8.35
CA GLU A 201 16.33 5.99 -7.87
C GLU A 201 15.51 6.62 -9.01
N LYS A 202 16.07 6.62 -10.23
CA LYS A 202 15.39 7.04 -11.45
C LYS A 202 14.26 6.12 -11.89
N GLU A 203 14.44 4.81 -11.83
CA GLU A 203 13.39 3.83 -12.15
C GLU A 203 12.22 3.96 -11.18
N PHE A 204 12.51 4.06 -9.88
CA PHE A 204 11.50 4.32 -8.86
C PHE A 204 10.72 5.61 -9.13
N LEU A 205 11.42 6.71 -9.44
CA LEU A 205 10.80 7.99 -9.81
C LEU A 205 9.97 7.87 -11.09
N GLY A 206 10.46 7.14 -12.10
CA GLY A 206 9.75 6.89 -13.35
C GLY A 206 8.42 6.18 -13.11
N LEU A 207 8.45 5.08 -12.35
CA LEU A 207 7.27 4.32 -11.96
C LEU A 207 6.30 5.14 -11.12
N GLN A 208 6.81 5.95 -10.18
CA GLN A 208 5.97 6.81 -9.35
C GLN A 208 5.24 7.89 -10.17
N GLN A 209 5.91 8.46 -11.17
CA GLN A 209 5.30 9.43 -12.08
C GLN A 209 4.32 8.74 -13.05
N PHE A 210 4.63 7.54 -13.52
CA PHE A 210 3.69 6.75 -14.31
C PHE A 210 2.40 6.49 -13.51
N ALA A 211 2.51 6.03 -12.26
CA ALA A 211 1.38 5.82 -11.37
C ALA A 211 0.56 7.10 -11.13
N ARG A 212 1.24 8.25 -10.96
CA ARG A 212 0.62 9.58 -10.86
C ARG A 212 -0.19 9.93 -12.12
N GLY A 213 0.35 9.60 -13.29
CA GLY A 213 -0.33 9.77 -14.58
C GLY A 213 -1.61 8.96 -14.66
N GLU A 214 -1.53 7.67 -14.33
CA GLU A 214 -2.66 6.73 -14.34
C GLU A 214 -3.81 7.21 -13.45
N ILE A 215 -3.53 7.58 -12.19
CA ILE A 215 -4.60 8.02 -11.27
C ILE A 215 -5.29 9.30 -11.77
N SER A 216 -4.56 10.15 -12.51
CA SER A 216 -5.03 11.43 -13.02
C SER A 216 -5.80 11.28 -14.34
N LEU A 217 -5.38 10.38 -15.22
CA LEU A 217 -6.03 10.14 -16.51
C LEU A 217 -7.33 9.35 -16.36
N PHE A 218 -7.34 8.34 -15.48
CA PHE A 218 -8.45 7.40 -15.33
C PHE A 218 -9.44 7.75 -14.20
N SER A 219 -9.32 8.94 -13.60
CA SER A 219 -10.18 9.37 -12.49
C SER A 219 -10.16 8.41 -11.29
N SER A 220 -9.01 7.85 -10.92
CA SER A 220 -8.94 6.97 -9.74
C SER A 220 -9.39 7.67 -8.46
N CYS A 221 -9.24 9.01 -8.44
CA CYS A 221 -9.72 9.91 -7.39
C CYS A 221 -11.02 10.66 -7.74
N GLY A 222 -11.83 10.13 -8.65
CA GLY A 222 -13.16 10.66 -8.99
C GLY A 222 -13.18 11.82 -10.00
N LYS A 223 -12.03 12.37 -10.39
CA LYS A 223 -11.93 13.43 -11.41
C LYS A 223 -10.71 13.24 -12.32
N LYS A 224 -10.90 13.43 -13.63
CA LYS A 224 -9.81 13.48 -14.60
C LYS A 224 -9.02 14.78 -14.46
N GLN A 225 -7.71 14.67 -14.51
CA GLN A 225 -6.76 15.79 -14.47
C GLN A 225 -5.76 15.62 -15.62
N PRO A 226 -6.18 15.89 -16.88
CA PRO A 226 -5.36 15.59 -18.06
C PRO A 226 -4.03 16.34 -18.07
N ASP A 227 -3.99 17.57 -17.53
CA ASP A 227 -2.76 18.35 -17.45
C ASP A 227 -1.74 17.70 -16.48
N ILE A 228 -2.21 17.19 -15.35
CA ILE A 228 -1.40 16.43 -14.39
C ILE A 228 -0.93 15.12 -15.03
N ALA A 229 -1.82 14.42 -15.72
CA ALA A 229 -1.47 13.17 -16.39
C ALA A 229 -0.37 13.37 -17.44
N LEU A 230 -0.49 14.41 -18.27
CA LEU A 230 0.51 14.74 -19.29
C LEU A 230 1.87 15.07 -18.67
N ASP A 231 1.90 15.94 -17.65
CA ASP A 231 3.13 16.27 -16.91
C ASP A 231 3.77 15.02 -16.30
N ALA A 232 2.97 14.16 -15.68
CA ALA A 232 3.42 12.94 -15.03
C ALA A 232 4.03 11.94 -16.03
N TYR A 233 3.37 11.65 -17.15
CA TYR A 233 3.92 10.75 -18.16
C TYR A 233 5.19 11.30 -18.81
N GLN A 234 5.26 12.60 -19.07
CA GLN A 234 6.48 13.24 -19.58
C GLN A 234 7.66 13.06 -18.60
N LYS A 235 7.42 13.27 -17.30
CA LYS A 235 8.42 13.01 -16.25
C LYS A 235 8.80 11.53 -16.18
N ALA A 236 7.83 10.62 -16.27
CA ALA A 236 8.08 9.18 -16.27
C ALA A 236 9.03 8.76 -17.40
N ILE A 237 8.78 9.25 -18.63
CA ILE A 237 9.66 9.03 -19.79
C ILE A 237 11.06 9.63 -19.55
N GLN A 238 11.15 10.84 -18.98
CA GLN A 238 12.42 11.50 -18.70
C GLN A 238 13.27 10.79 -17.64
N TYR A 239 12.65 10.25 -16.60
CA TYR A 239 13.34 9.45 -15.58
C TYR A 239 13.75 8.07 -16.12
N GLY A 240 12.96 7.52 -17.05
CA GLY A 240 13.20 6.25 -17.72
C GLY A 240 12.31 5.15 -17.17
N LEU A 241 11.45 4.61 -18.02
CA LEU A 241 10.64 3.41 -17.74
C LEU A 241 11.30 2.19 -18.37
N SER A 242 11.50 1.14 -17.58
CA SER A 242 12.12 -0.11 -18.02
C SER A 242 11.12 -1.03 -18.74
N ASP A 243 9.82 -0.95 -18.42
CA ASP A 243 8.75 -1.71 -19.07
C ASP A 243 8.32 -1.05 -20.39
N PRO A 244 8.49 -1.72 -21.55
CA PRO A 244 8.05 -1.22 -22.85
C PRO A 244 6.55 -0.94 -22.94
N LYS A 245 5.72 -1.66 -22.17
CA LYS A 245 4.26 -1.44 -22.16
C LYS A 245 3.93 -0.11 -21.49
N GLN A 246 4.48 0.13 -20.30
CA GLN A 246 4.29 1.40 -19.58
C GLN A 246 4.87 2.57 -20.39
N LEU A 247 6.03 2.38 -21.03
CA LEU A 247 6.60 3.39 -21.91
C LEU A 247 5.67 3.72 -23.09
N ALA A 248 5.05 2.71 -23.70
CA ALA A 248 4.08 2.91 -24.79
C ALA A 248 2.78 3.58 -24.32
N GLU A 249 2.31 3.29 -23.11
CA GLU A 249 1.14 3.94 -22.51
C GLU A 249 1.41 5.41 -22.13
N ALA A 250 2.66 5.74 -21.78
CA ALA A 250 3.08 7.10 -21.45
C ALA A 250 3.27 8.01 -22.69
N HIS A 251 3.42 7.44 -23.88
CA HIS A 251 3.66 8.16 -25.16
C HIS A 251 2.37 8.64 -25.83
#